data_AF-A0A523TA81-F1
#
_entry.id   AF-A0A523TA81-F1
#
_cell.length_a   1.000
_cell.length_b   1.000
_cell.length_c   1.000
_cell.angle_alpha   90.00
_cell.angle_beta   90.00
_cell.angle_gamma   90.00
#
_symmetry.space_group_name_H-M   'P 1'
#
loop_
_entity.id
_entity.type
_entity.pdbx_description
1 polymer ?
#
loop_
_entity_poly.entity_id
_entity_poly.type
_entity_poly.pdbx_seq_one_letter_code
_entity_poly.pdbx_strand_id
1 'polypeptide(L)'
;MSYRSKNQNQFLHPFTFFIVSAITEIYETMKADMTTRATKKLYFFLYFLDPVIKKVLAPELAKMDNMLKGMSKVTREDFLGILDKIMTSLHVAGYFAAAKWGPTTKTTTLKELEMKIREAVYEKEKREESENKDAGD
;
A
#
# COMPACT_ATOMS: atom_id res chain seq x y z
N MET A 1 25.49 32.60 4.18
CA MET A 1 24.61 31.94 3.18
C MET A 1 23.83 30.85 3.88
N SER A 2 22.53 31.06 4.08
CA SER A 2 21.63 30.08 4.72
C SER A 2 21.20 29.05 3.69
N TYR A 3 21.63 27.79 3.85
CA TYR A 3 21.06 26.67 3.10
C TYR A 3 19.65 26.43 3.63
N ARG A 4 18.68 27.11 3.01
CA ARG A 4 17.26 26.82 3.18
C ARG A 4 17.01 25.45 2.56
N SER A 5 17.17 24.39 3.36
CA SER A 5 16.68 23.05 3.05
C SER A 5 15.21 23.20 2.68
N LYS A 6 14.91 23.14 1.38
CA LYS A 6 13.54 22.98 0.92
C LYS A 6 13.13 21.61 1.44
N ASN A 7 12.38 21.59 2.54
CA ASN A 7 11.53 20.47 2.90
C ASN A 7 10.52 20.30 1.76
N GLN A 8 10.96 19.68 0.65
CA GLN A 8 10.07 18.99 -0.25
C GLN A 8 9.48 17.90 0.63
N ASN A 9 8.33 18.17 1.23
CA ASN A 9 7.43 17.12 1.66
C ASN A 9 7.27 16.24 0.42
N GLN A 10 8.03 15.14 0.38
CA GLN A 10 7.86 14.11 -0.62
C GLN A 10 6.46 13.58 -0.33
N PHE A 11 5.49 14.12 -1.05
CA PHE A 11 4.11 13.68 -0.96
C PHE A 11 4.12 12.23 -1.41
N LEU A 12 4.16 11.31 -0.44
CA LEU A 12 4.10 9.90 -0.72
C LEU A 12 2.72 9.67 -1.34
N HIS A 13 2.69 9.18 -2.57
CA HIS A 13 1.43 8.93 -3.24
C HIS A 13 0.57 8.00 -2.36
N PRO A 14 -0.73 8.29 -2.13
CA PRO A 14 -1.59 7.49 -1.24
C PRO A 14 -1.56 5.99 -1.54
N PHE A 15 -1.33 5.64 -2.81
CA PHE A 15 -1.18 4.26 -3.25
C PHE A 15 0.05 3.54 -2.67
N THR A 16 1.16 4.24 -2.40
CA THR A 16 2.33 3.65 -1.73
C THR A 16 2.00 3.23 -0.30
N PHE A 17 1.20 4.02 0.43
CA PHE A 17 0.71 3.64 1.75
C PHE A 17 -0.21 2.42 1.69
N PHE A 18 -1.13 2.39 0.72
CA PHE A 18 -1.98 1.23 0.47
C PHE A 18 -1.15 -0.05 0.23
N ILE A 19 -0.12 0.03 -0.64
CA ILE A 19 0.77 -1.09 -0.94
C ILE A 19 1.44 -1.62 0.34
N VAL A 20 2.08 -0.73 1.11
CA VAL A 20 2.80 -1.13 2.33
C VAL A 20 1.84 -1.72 3.38
N SER A 21 0.67 -1.11 3.57
CA SER A 21 -0.35 -1.61 4.49
C SER A 21 -0.85 -2.99 4.09
N ALA A 22 -1.19 -3.19 2.82
CA ALA A 22 -1.68 -4.46 2.31
C ALA A 22 -0.63 -5.58 2.46
N ILE A 23 0.63 -5.30 2.11
CA ILE A 23 1.73 -6.27 2.26
C ILE A 23 1.94 -6.64 3.73
N THR A 24 1.87 -5.66 4.64
CA THR A 24 2.00 -5.90 6.09
C THR A 24 0.91 -6.84 6.58
N GLU A 25 -0.34 -6.55 6.23
CA GLU A 25 -1.49 -7.37 6.62
C GLU A 25 -1.41 -8.81 6.06
N ILE A 26 -0.94 -8.95 4.81
CA ILE A 26 -0.70 -10.24 4.15
C ILE A 26 0.37 -11.04 4.92
N TYR A 27 1.47 -10.39 5.31
CA TYR A 27 2.56 -11.01 6.04
C TYR A 27 2.15 -11.43 7.47
N GLU A 28 1.40 -10.60 8.18
CA GLU A 28 0.84 -10.92 9.50
C GLU A 28 -0.13 -12.10 9.42
N THR A 29 -0.97 -12.14 8.39
CA THR A 29 -1.89 -13.27 8.14
C THR A 29 -1.12 -14.57 7.90
N MET A 30 0.01 -14.51 7.20
CA MET A 30 0.89 -15.67 7.01
C MET A 30 1.52 -16.10 8.34
N LYS A 31 2.05 -15.17 9.14
CA LYS A 31 2.65 -15.45 10.46
C LYS A 31 1.69 -16.16 11.42
N ALA A 32 0.39 -15.94 11.29
CA ALA A 32 -0.65 -16.63 12.05
C ALA A 32 -0.97 -18.04 11.50
N ASP A 33 -0.13 -18.61 10.64
CA ASP A 33 -0.29 -19.88 9.91
C ASP A 33 -1.58 -19.98 9.07
N MET A 34 -2.22 -18.85 8.77
CA MET A 34 -3.43 -18.78 7.94
C MET A 34 -3.07 -18.70 6.45
N THR A 35 -2.29 -19.66 5.95
CA THR A 35 -1.70 -19.63 4.60
C THR A 35 -2.75 -19.44 3.49
N THR A 36 -3.86 -20.16 3.51
CA THR A 36 -4.95 -20.00 2.52
C THR A 36 -5.55 -18.59 2.55
N ARG A 37 -5.71 -18.00 3.74
CA ARG A 37 -6.24 -16.65 3.89
C ARG A 37 -5.23 -15.61 3.41
N ALA A 38 -3.94 -15.80 3.69
CA ALA A 38 -2.86 -14.95 3.19
C ALA A 38 -2.79 -14.98 1.66
N THR A 39 -2.89 -16.18 1.05
CA THR A 39 -2.94 -16.34 -0.42
C THR A 39 -4.16 -15.63 -1.02
N LYS A 40 -5.34 -15.71 -0.39
CA LYS A 40 -6.53 -14.99 -0.84
C LYS A 40 -6.33 -13.47 -0.80
N LYS A 41 -5.74 -12.94 0.28
CA LYS A 41 -5.41 -11.51 0.38
C LYS A 41 -4.40 -11.08 -0.68
N LEU A 42 -3.34 -11.88 -0.90
CA LEU A 42 -2.33 -11.61 -1.91
C LEU A 42 -2.92 -11.62 -3.34
N TYR A 43 -3.80 -12.57 -3.62
CA TYR A 43 -4.53 -12.62 -4.89
C TYR A 43 -5.37 -11.37 -5.13
N PHE A 44 -6.14 -10.91 -4.14
CA PHE A 44 -6.89 -9.66 -4.26
C PHE A 44 -6.01 -8.43 -4.38
N PHE A 45 -4.91 -8.37 -3.64
CA PHE A 45 -3.94 -7.28 -3.72
C PHE A 45 -3.45 -7.06 -5.16
N LEU A 46 -3.18 -8.15 -5.90
CA LEU A 46 -2.74 -8.06 -7.29
C LEU A 46 -3.74 -7.40 -8.23
N TYR A 47 -5.05 -7.44 -7.95
CA TYR A 47 -6.05 -6.75 -8.74
C TYR A 47 -5.98 -5.22 -8.64
N PHE A 48 -5.35 -4.68 -7.58
CA PHE A 48 -5.21 -3.24 -7.39
C PHE A 48 -3.96 -2.67 -8.04
N LEU A 49 -3.01 -3.49 -8.48
CA LEU A 49 -1.75 -3.03 -9.08
C LEU A 49 -1.95 -2.39 -10.46
N ASP A 50 -0.88 -1.85 -11.03
CA ASP A 50 -0.90 -1.36 -12.40
C ASP A 50 -1.08 -2.51 -13.41
N PRO A 51 -1.73 -2.26 -14.56
CA PRO A 51 -1.86 -3.26 -15.63
C PRO A 51 -0.51 -3.83 -16.10
N VAL A 52 0.54 -3.00 -16.13
CA VAL A 52 1.89 -3.42 -16.53
C VAL A 52 2.44 -4.46 -15.55
N ILE A 53 2.29 -4.23 -14.24
CA ILE A 53 2.74 -5.16 -13.20
C ILE A 53 1.89 -6.43 -13.22
N LYS A 54 0.57 -6.32 -13.39
CA LYS A 54 -0.31 -7.49 -13.53
C LYS A 54 0.08 -8.38 -14.70
N LYS A 55 0.49 -7.79 -15.83
CA LYS A 55 0.92 -8.55 -17.01
C LYS A 55 2.19 -9.36 -16.72
N VAL A 56 3.13 -8.78 -15.98
CA VAL A 56 4.35 -9.48 -15.53
C VAL A 56 4.01 -10.61 -14.56
N LEU A 57 3.05 -10.38 -13.66
CA LEU A 57 2.63 -11.32 -12.62
C LEU A 57 1.49 -12.26 -13.03
N ALA A 58 1.14 -12.32 -14.32
CA ALA A 58 0.06 -13.17 -14.82
C ALA A 58 0.26 -14.67 -14.48
N PRO A 59 1.48 -15.25 -14.56
CA PRO A 59 1.71 -16.63 -14.15
C PRO A 59 1.43 -16.85 -12.65
N GLU A 60 1.81 -15.91 -11.80
CA GLU A 60 1.60 -15.96 -10.35
C GLU A 60 0.12 -15.83 -10.00
N LEU A 61 -0.62 -14.97 -10.70
CA LEU A 61 -2.07 -14.86 -10.59
C LEU A 61 -2.77 -16.18 -10.90
N ALA A 62 -2.40 -16.83 -12.01
CA ALA A 62 -2.95 -18.13 -12.40
C ALA A 62 -2.61 -19.22 -11.36
N LYS A 63 -1.37 -19.22 -10.85
CA LYS A 63 -0.93 -20.15 -9.81
C LYS A 63 -1.74 -19.98 -8.52
N MET A 64 -1.99 -18.74 -8.09
CA MET A 64 -2.81 -18.47 -6.91
C MET A 64 -4.29 -18.80 -7.12
N ASP A 65 -4.84 -18.55 -8.31
CA ASP A 65 -6.22 -18.92 -8.62
C ASP A 65 -6.43 -20.45 -8.52
N ASN A 66 -5.49 -21.23 -9.06
CA ASN A 66 -5.49 -22.70 -8.94
C ASN A 66 -5.40 -23.15 -7.47
N MET A 67 -4.58 -22.48 -6.66
CA MET A 67 -4.48 -22.72 -5.22
C MET A 67 -5.80 -22.46 -4.49
N LEU A 68 -6.46 -21.35 -4.81
CA LEU A 68 -7.72 -20.95 -4.18
C LEU A 68 -8.90 -21.84 -4.61
N LYS A 69 -8.86 -22.38 -5.84
CA LYS A 69 -9.82 -23.37 -6.34
C LYS A 69 -9.58 -24.80 -5.81
N GLY A 70 -8.52 -25.01 -5.02
CA GLY A 70 -8.16 -26.32 -4.50
C GLY A 70 -7.55 -27.28 -5.55
N MET A 71 -7.18 -26.77 -6.72
CA MET A 71 -6.52 -27.55 -7.78
C MET A 71 -5.03 -27.79 -7.46
N SER A 72 -4.45 -26.98 -6.59
CA SER A 72 -3.09 -27.15 -6.07
C SER A 72 -3.04 -26.88 -4.57
N LYS A 73 -2.14 -27.57 -3.86
CA LYS A 73 -1.94 -27.36 -2.43
C LYS A 73 -1.30 -25.98 -2.21
N VAL A 74 -1.85 -25.22 -1.27
CA VAL A 74 -1.23 -23.96 -0.84
C VAL A 74 -0.09 -24.29 0.12
N THR A 75 1.15 -24.03 -0.28
CA THR A 75 2.33 -24.16 0.59
C THR A 75 2.89 -22.79 0.97
N ARG A 76 3.54 -22.73 2.12
CA ARG A 76 4.22 -21.51 2.58
C ARG A 76 5.34 -21.09 1.63
N GLU A 77 6.08 -22.06 1.09
CA GLU A 77 7.16 -21.84 0.14
C GLU A 77 6.65 -21.21 -1.16
N ASP A 78 5.56 -21.75 -1.72
CA ASP A 78 4.93 -21.17 -2.91
C ASP A 78 4.46 -19.74 -2.66
N PHE A 79 3.81 -19.49 -1.52
CA PHE A 79 3.36 -18.16 -1.14
C PHE A 79 4.52 -17.17 -1.02
N LEU A 80 5.60 -17.56 -0.34
CA LEU A 80 6.78 -16.70 -0.18
C LEU A 80 7.45 -16.41 -1.53
N GLY A 81 7.56 -17.41 -2.40
CA GLY A 81 8.10 -17.22 -3.75
C GLY A 81 7.26 -16.28 -4.61
N ILE A 82 5.92 -16.35 -4.50
CA ILE A 82 5.04 -15.41 -5.19
C ILE A 82 5.18 -13.99 -4.61
N LEU A 83 5.17 -13.87 -3.27
CA LEU A 83 5.33 -12.58 -2.60
C LEU A 83 6.64 -11.88 -2.99
N ASP A 84 7.75 -12.63 -3.08
CA ASP A 84 9.06 -12.11 -3.48
C ASP A 84 9.06 -11.51 -4.90
N LYS A 85 8.44 -12.22 -5.86
CA LYS A 85 8.28 -11.70 -7.24
C LYS A 85 7.44 -10.44 -7.32
N ILE A 86 6.40 -10.35 -6.48
CA ILE A 86 5.54 -9.18 -6.39
C ILE A 86 6.32 -7.99 -5.83
N MET A 87 7.06 -8.21 -4.72
CA MET A 87 7.92 -7.19 -4.11
C MET A 87 8.98 -6.68 -5.10
N THR A 88 9.61 -7.59 -5.85
CA THR A 88 10.58 -7.25 -6.90
C THR A 88 9.94 -6.40 -8.00
N SER A 89 8.76 -6.80 -8.48
CA SER A 89 8.04 -6.06 -9.54
C SER A 89 7.65 -4.65 -9.10
N LEU A 90 7.17 -4.51 -7.85
CA LEU A 90 6.87 -3.21 -7.25
C LEU A 90 8.13 -2.34 -7.09
N HIS A 91 9.26 -2.95 -6.71
CA HIS A 91 10.54 -2.26 -6.60
C HIS A 91 11.03 -1.73 -7.95
N VAL A 92 11.02 -2.57 -8.99
CA VAL A 92 11.41 -2.20 -10.36
C VAL A 92 10.52 -1.09 -10.91
N ALA A 93 9.21 -1.13 -10.61
CA ALA A 93 8.27 -0.09 -10.99
C ALA A 93 8.40 1.22 -10.17
N GLY A 94 9.31 1.27 -9.20
CA GLY A 94 9.61 2.49 -8.45
C GLY A 94 8.65 2.79 -7.29
N TYR A 95 7.76 1.85 -6.92
CA TYR A 95 6.82 2.05 -5.81
C TYR A 95 7.52 2.26 -4.46
N PHE A 96 8.74 1.76 -4.32
CA PHE A 96 9.58 1.94 -3.15
C PHE A 96 10.69 2.99 -3.35
N ALA A 97 10.72 3.71 -4.48
CA ALA A 97 11.75 4.71 -4.75
C ALA A 97 11.75 5.82 -3.68
N ALA A 98 10.58 6.26 -3.22
CA ALA A 98 10.45 7.24 -2.13
C ALA A 98 11.01 6.72 -0.80
N ALA A 99 10.96 5.40 -0.53
CA ALA A 99 11.51 4.81 0.69
C ALA A 99 13.06 4.84 0.74
N LYS A 100 13.72 5.04 -0.41
CA LYS A 100 15.19 5.17 -0.50
C LYS A 100 15.67 6.60 -0.19
N TRP A 101 14.80 7.60 -0.33
CA TRP A 101 15.15 9.03 -0.20
C TRP A 101 14.47 9.74 0.97
N GLY A 102 13.45 9.14 1.59
CA GLY A 102 12.80 9.68 2.78
C GLY A 102 13.46 9.19 4.07
N PRO A 103 13.75 10.08 5.06
CA PRO A 103 14.06 9.61 6.39
C PRO A 103 12.86 8.79 6.89
N THR A 104 13.09 7.53 7.25
CA THR A 104 12.11 6.74 7.98
C THR A 104 11.91 7.39 9.34
N THR A 105 10.99 8.35 9.43
CA THR A 105 10.53 8.86 10.72
C THR A 105 9.73 7.74 11.37
N LYS A 106 10.45 6.84 12.03
CA LYS A 106 9.94 5.86 12.99
C LYS A 106 9.15 6.63 14.06
N THR A 107 7.85 6.81 13.89
CA THR A 107 6.79 6.98 14.93
C THR A 107 5.59 7.70 14.32
N THR A 108 4.91 7.07 13.38
CA THR A 108 3.50 7.41 13.18
C THR A 108 2.73 6.10 12.97
N THR A 109 2.03 5.69 14.01
CA THR A 109 1.13 4.54 13.99
C THR A 109 -0.06 4.83 13.07
N LEU A 110 -0.72 3.78 12.57
CA LEU A 110 -1.89 3.92 11.70
C LEU A 110 -2.97 4.82 12.32
N LYS A 111 -3.17 4.72 13.65
CA LYS A 111 -4.11 5.57 14.40
C LYS A 111 -3.75 7.06 14.35
N GLU A 112 -2.47 7.41 14.39
CA GLU A 112 -2.02 8.79 14.33
C GLU A 112 -2.17 9.38 12.93
N LEU A 113 -2.03 8.55 11.89
CA LEU A 113 -2.33 8.93 10.50
C LEU A 113 -3.83 9.11 10.28
N GLU A 114 -4.66 8.19 10.77
CA GLU A 114 -6.12 8.29 10.70
C GLU A 114 -6.64 9.55 11.39
N MET A 115 -6.08 9.90 12.56
CA MET A 115 -6.43 11.10 13.30
C MET A 115 -6.05 12.37 12.53
N LYS A 116 -4.84 12.43 11.96
CA LYS A 116 -4.41 13.57 11.13
C LYS A 116 -5.24 13.74 9.86
N ILE A 117 -5.67 12.64 9.24
CA ILE A 117 -6.55 12.67 8.07
C ILE A 117 -7.94 13.21 8.48
N ARG A 118 -8.50 12.77 9.61
CA ARG A 118 -9.78 13.28 10.12
C ARG A 118 -9.73 14.77 10.45
N GLU A 119 -8.65 15.22 11.11
CA GLU A 119 -8.44 16.64 11.40
C GLU A 119 -8.33 17.48 10.13
N ALA A 120 -7.59 17.01 9.12
CA ALA A 120 -7.45 17.72 7.85
C ALA A 120 -8.78 17.82 7.08
N VAL A 121 -9.63 16.79 7.14
CA VAL A 121 -10.97 16.80 6.53
C VAL A 121 -11.87 17.79 7.27
N TYR A 122 -11.88 17.76 8.60
CA TYR A 122 -12.69 18.68 9.41
C TYR A 122 -12.31 20.15 9.19
N GLU A 123 -11.01 20.46 9.14
CA GLU A 123 -10.53 21.83 8.87
C GLU A 123 -10.84 22.30 7.45
N LYS A 124 -10.92 21.37 6.48
CA LYS A 124 -11.31 21.67 5.10
C LYS A 124 -12.80 21.97 5.02
N GLU A 125 -13.65 21.17 5.65
CA GLU A 125 -15.10 21.39 5.73
C GLU A 125 -15.42 22.72 6.41
N LYS A 126 -14.75 23.02 7.52
CA LYS A 126 -14.93 24.28 8.25
C LYS A 126 -14.53 25.52 7.43
N ARG A 127 -13.49 25.42 6.59
CA ARG A 127 -13.08 26.50 5.68
C ARG A 127 -14.08 26.70 4.55
N GLU A 128 -14.57 25.61 3.97
CA GLU A 128 -15.59 25.65 2.92
C GLU A 128 -16.93 26.23 3.43
N GLU A 129 -17.28 25.97 4.70
CA GLU A 129 -18.44 26.59 5.37
C GLU A 129 -18.25 28.08 5.69
N SER A 130 -17.03 28.53 6.01
CA SER A 130 -16.75 29.96 6.19
C SER A 130 -16.74 30.72 4.86
N GLU A 131 -16.20 30.14 3.79
CA GLU A 131 -16.13 30.77 2.46
C GLU A 131 -17.52 30.89 1.82
N ASN A 132 -18.45 29.98 2.09
CA ASN A 132 -19.84 30.07 1.64
C ASN A 132 -20.70 31.08 2.42
N LYS A 133 -20.29 31.50 3.62
CA LYS A 133 -20.99 32.53 4.40
C LYS A 133 -20.61 33.96 3.98
N ASP A 134 -19.41 34.15 3.43
CA ASP A 134 -18.92 35.44 2.96
C ASP A 134 -19.29 35.74 1.49
N ALA A 135 -19.81 34.75 0.73
CA ALA A 135 -20.22 34.91 -0.66
C ALA A 135 -21.73 35.18 -0.86
N GLY A 136 -22.47 35.39 0.23
CA GLY A 136 -23.93 35.51 0.26
C GLY A 136 -24.45 36.75 0.99
N ASP A 137 -23.84 37.92 0.74
CA ASP A 137 -24.38 39.24 1.11
C ASP A 137 -24.38 40.16 -0.13
#